data_AF-A0A381W7C3-F1
#
_entry.id   AF-A0A381W7C3-F1
#
_cell.length_a   1.000
_cell.length_b   1.000
_cell.length_c   1.000
_cell.angle_alpha   90.00
_cell.angle_beta   90.00
_cell.angle_gamma   90.00
#
_symmetry.space_group_name_H-M   'P 1'
#
loop_
_entity.id
_entity.type
_entity.pdbx_description
1 polymer ?
#
loop_
_entity_poly.entity_id
_entity_poly.type
_entity_poly.pdbx_seq_one_letter_code
_entity_poly.pdbx_strand_id
1 'polypeptide(L)' 'MHTETIRYRIVAREVLVDNLTQDDAFTIMATYEDQGRTGLVMEEYNPEAKRMGRDPDLH' A
#
# COMPACT_ATOMS: atom_id res chain seq x y z
N MET A 1 -6.88 -18.94 8.90
CA MET A 1 -6.57 -17.56 9.31
C MET A 1 -6.16 -16.82 8.06
N HIS A 2 -7.05 -16.01 7.48
CA HIS A 2 -6.67 -15.16 6.35
C HIS A 2 -5.84 -14.03 6.93
N THR A 3 -4.52 -14.13 6.80
CA THR A 3 -3.65 -12.99 7.09
C THR A 3 -3.95 -11.97 5.99
N GLU A 4 -4.79 -10.99 6.30
CA GLU A 4 -4.98 -9.83 5.45
C GLU A 4 -3.60 -9.16 5.29
N THR A 5 -2.96 -9.42 4.16
CA THR A 5 -1.61 -8.92 3.89
C THR A 5 -1.74 -7.46 3.47
N ILE A 6 -1.99 -6.55 4.41
CA ILE A 6 -2.04 -5.11 4.14
C ILE A 6 -0.68 -4.68 3.60
N ARG A 7 -0.70 -4.06 2.42
CA ARG A 7 0.47 -3.48 1.76
C ARG A 7 0.33 -1.98 1.70
N TYR A 8 1.46 -1.30 1.63
CA TYR A 8 1.54 0.14 1.56
C TYR A 8 2.18 0.54 0.24
N ARG A 9 1.77 1.70 -0.28
CA ARG A 9 2.41 2.34 -1.43
C ARG A 9 2.59 3.82 -1.16
N ILE A 10 3.65 4.39 -1.70
CA ILE A 10 3.95 5.82 -1.59
C ILE A 10 3.70 6.45 -2.96
N VAL A 11 2.83 7.45 -2.97
CA VAL A 11 2.35 8.13 -4.18
C VAL A 11 2.62 9.62 -4.03
N ALA A 12 3.15 10.26 -5.07
CA ALA A 12 3.21 11.72 -5.14
C ALA A 12 2.37 12.18 -6.33
N ARG A 13 3.01 12.42 -7.48
CA ARG A 13 2.33 12.58 -8.77
C ARG A 13 2.04 11.24 -9.45
N GLU A 14 2.85 10.24 -9.12
CA GLU A 14 2.79 8.86 -9.60
C GLU A 14 3.18 7.92 -8.43
N VAL A 15 2.94 6.62 -8.61
CA VAL A 15 3.36 5.61 -7.62
C VAL A 15 4.88 5.55 -7.66
N LEU A 16 5.52 6.00 -6.58
CA LEU A 16 6.97 5.96 -6.45
C LEU A 16 7.44 4.56 -6.02
N VAL A 17 6.72 3.96 -5.07
CA VAL A 17 7.05 2.66 -4.50
C VAL A 17 5.76 1.95 -4.10
N ASP A 18 5.64 0.67 -4.44
CA ASP A 18 4.49 -0.17 -4.10
C ASP A 18 4.89 -1.46 -3.36
N ASN A 19 3.89 -2.19 -2.88
CA ASN A 19 4.03 -3.49 -2.20
C ASN A 19 4.89 -3.47 -0.92
N LEU A 20 4.93 -2.32 -0.24
CA LEU A 20 5.70 -2.14 0.98
C LEU A 20 5.00 -2.76 2.18
N THR A 21 5.79 -3.18 3.15
CA THR A 21 5.29 -3.41 4.51
C THR A 21 5.13 -2.06 5.22
N GLN A 22 4.45 -2.05 6.37
CA GLN A 22 4.30 -0.83 7.15
C GLN A 22 5.65 -0.20 7.51
N ASP A 23 6.59 -1.02 8.02
CA ASP A 23 7.92 -0.57 8.45
C ASP A 23 8.75 0.00 7.29
N ASP A 24 8.73 -0.68 6.14
CA ASP A 24 9.40 -0.19 4.93
C ASP A 24 8.79 1.15 4.47
N ALA A 25 7.47 1.28 4.48
CA ALA A 25 6.78 2.50 4.07
C ALA A 25 7.15 3.68 4.96
N PHE A 26 7.22 3.50 6.28
CA PHE A 26 7.67 4.54 7.21
C PHE A 26 9.13 4.92 6.96
N THR A 27 10.01 3.93 6.79
CA THR A 27 11.45 4.17 6.53
C THR A 27 11.66 4.96 5.24
N ILE A 28 10.96 4.59 4.17
CA ILE A 28 11.07 5.24 2.87
C ILE A 28 10.45 6.65 2.93
N MET A 29 9.32 6.81 3.61
CA MET A 29 8.66 8.10 3.77
C MET A 29 9.57 9.09 4.51
N ALA A 30 10.16 8.68 5.64
CA ALA A 30 11.14 9.49 6.37
C ALA A 30 12.37 9.84 5.53
N THR A 31 12.86 8.88 4.72
CA THR A 31 13.98 9.11 3.80
C THR A 31 13.64 10.16 2.75
N TYR A 32 12.43 10.14 2.20
CA TYR A 32 12.01 11.13 1.22
C TYR A 32 11.76 12.50 1.85
N GLU A 33 11.23 12.55 3.07
CA GLU A 33 11.11 13.81 3.83
C GLU A 33 12.48 14.45 4.08
N ASP A 34 13.49 13.65 4.46
CA ASP A 34 14.88 14.10 4.65
C ASP A 34 15.49 14.64 3.34
N GLN A 35 15.16 14.03 2.20
CA GLN A 35 15.55 14.53 0.87
C GLN A 35 14.81 15.81 0.44
N GLY A 36 13.90 16.34 1.25
CA GLY A 36 13.10 17.52 0.94
C GLY A 36 11.98 17.24 -0.07
N ARG A 37 11.62 15.97 -0.32
CA ARG A 37 10.44 15.63 -1.12
C ARG A 37 9.20 15.80 -0.28
N THR A 38 8.45 16.85 -0.58
CA THR A 38 7.16 17.15 0.07
C THR A 38 6.01 16.73 -0.86
N GLY A 39 4.85 16.42 -0.27
CA GLY A 39 3.66 16.00 -1.04
C GLY A 39 3.59 14.51 -1.35
N LEU A 40 4.22 13.67 -0.54
CA LEU A 40 4.09 12.22 -0.59
C LEU A 40 2.86 11.80 0.21
N VAL A 41 2.12 10.85 -0.34
CA VAL A 41 0.94 10.25 0.25
C VAL A 41 1.22 8.76 0.42
N MET A 42 1.07 8.28 1.65
CA MET A 42 1.11 6.85 1.93
C MET A 42 -0.31 6.29 1.86
N GLU A 43 -0.52 5.33 0.97
CA GLU A 43 -1.79 4.62 0.85
C GLU A 43 -1.62 3.16 1.30
N GLU A 44 -2.50 2.70 2.16
CA GLU A 44 -2.66 1.28 2.46
C GLU A 44 -3.64 0.63 1.49
N TYR A 45 -3.32 -0.57 1.02
CA TYR A 45 -4.18 -1.36 0.16
C TYR A 45 -4.05 -2.83 0.48
N ASN A 46 -5.16 -3.55 0.36
CA ASN A 46 -5.16 -4.99 0.53
C ASN A 46 -5.15 -5.67 -0.85
N PRO A 47 -4.03 -6.25 -1.30
CA PRO A 47 -3.95 -6.94 -2.59
C PRO A 47 -4.87 -8.18 -2.63
N GLU A 48 -5.22 -8.73 -1.47
CA GLU A 48 -6.08 -9.91 -1.36
C GLU A 48 -7.57 -9.55 -1.25
N ALA A 49 -7.94 -8.27 -1.05
CA ALA A 49 -9.34 -7.85 -1.02
C ALA A 49 -10.06 -8.15 -2.35
N LYS A 50 -9.33 -8.12 -3.48
CA LYS A 50 -9.88 -8.54 -4.78
C LYS A 50 -10.19 -10.04 -4.90
N ARG A 51 -9.68 -10.88 -4.00
CA ARG A 51 -9.98 -12.33 -3.97
C ARG A 51 -11.24 -12.69 -3.18
N MET A 52 -11.78 -11.75 -2.40
CA MET A 52 -13.04 -11.94 -1.67
C MET A 52 -14.29 -11.65 -2.51
N GLY A 53 -14.13 -11.24 -3.78
CA GLY A 53 -15.23 -11.12 -4.75
C GLY A 53 -15.53 -12.43 -5.49
N ARG A 54 -15.56 -13.56 -4.77
CA ARG A 54 -16.18 -14.79 -5.29
C ARG A 54 -17.50 -14.97 -4.57
N ASP A 55 -18.41 -14.02 -4.79
CA ASP A 55 -19.82 -14.26 -4.56
C ASP A 55 -20.18 -15.52 -5.37
N PRO A 56 -20.61 -16.60 -4.70
CA PRO A 56 -21.13 -17.76 -5.39
C PRO A 56 -22.44 -17.28 -6.01
N ASP A 57 -22.47 -17.14 -7.33
CA ASP A 57 -23.72 -17.05 -8.05
C ASP A 57 -24.46 -18.37 -7.82
N LEU A 58 -25.29 -18.31 -6.79
CA LEU A 58 -26.41 -19.17 -6.50
C LEU A 58 -27.35 -19.06 -7.70
N HIS A 59 -27.29 -20.04 -8.59
CA HIS A 59 -28.26 -20.21 -9.67
C HIS A 59 -28.84 -21.63 -9.64
#